data_AF-A0A0U1L2G7-F1
#
_entry.id   AF-A0A0U1L2G7-F1
#
_cell.length_a   1.000
_cell.length_b   1.000
_cell.length_c   1.000
_cell.angle_alpha   90.00
_cell.angle_beta   90.00
_cell.angle_gamma   90.00
#
_symmetry.space_group_name_H-M   'P 1'
#
loop_
_entity.id
_entity.type
_entity.pdbx_description
1 polymer ?
#
loop_
_entity_poly.entity_id
_entity_poly.type
_entity_poly.pdbx_seq_one_letter_code
_entity_poly.pdbx_strand_id
1 'polypeptide(L)'
;MVSTYLSGNKAMRVMEIKSEKGRELIMTEDVIKEEQANSKKVSWEAFVKQDALNFMMAHNLQAITIDDGGGKKGVIKRTSKGDFSVQITSNEIL
;
A
#
# COMPACT_ATOMS: atom_id res chain seq x y z
N MET A 1 38.58 0.90 12.02
CA MET A 1 39.04 -0.47 12.29
C MET A 1 37.83 -1.37 12.14
N VAL A 2 37.81 -2.31 11.20
CA VAL A 2 36.60 -3.11 10.87
C VAL A 2 36.66 -4.42 11.64
N SER A 3 35.63 -4.73 12.42
CA SER A 3 35.43 -6.08 12.98
C SER A 3 34.20 -6.70 12.30
N THR A 4 34.32 -7.95 11.85
CA THR A 4 33.26 -8.70 11.15
C THR A 4 32.91 -9.93 11.98
N TYR A 5 31.65 -10.02 12.41
CA TYR A 5 31.10 -11.23 13.03
C TYR A 5 30.26 -11.97 11.99
N LEU A 6 30.59 -13.25 11.78
CA LEU A 6 29.85 -14.17 10.93
C LEU A 6 29.11 -15.18 11.83
N SER A 7 27.78 -15.05 11.90
CA SER A 7 26.89 -16.11 12.36
C SER A 7 25.80 -16.28 11.29
N GLY A 8 25.50 -17.53 10.97
CA GLY A 8 24.76 -17.96 9.77
C GLY A 8 23.43 -17.25 9.50
N ASN A 9 23.20 -17.06 8.20
CA ASN A 9 22.08 -16.38 7.53
C ASN A 9 21.95 -14.87 7.78
N LYS A 10 22.41 -14.13 6.76
CA LYS A 10 22.36 -12.67 6.54
C LYS A 10 23.59 -11.94 7.06
N ALA A 11 24.54 -11.70 6.15
CA ALA A 11 25.66 -10.79 6.37
C ALA A 11 25.10 -9.37 6.57
N MET A 12 24.94 -8.93 7.82
CA MET A 12 24.62 -7.53 8.14
C MET A 12 25.90 -6.72 8.11
N ARG A 13 26.05 -5.87 7.08
CA ARG A 13 27.15 -4.90 7.02
C ARG A 13 26.65 -3.60 7.66
N VAL A 14 26.92 -3.42 8.95
CA VAL A 14 26.67 -2.14 9.64
C VAL A 14 27.81 -1.19 9.27
N MET A 15 27.54 -0.22 8.40
CA MET A 15 28.44 0.89 8.11
C MET A 15 28.08 2.06 9.03
N GLU A 16 28.91 2.32 10.03
CA GLU A 16 28.83 3.52 10.87
C GLU A 16 29.40 4.70 10.07
N ILE A 17 28.53 5.59 9.57
CA ILE A 17 28.94 6.81 8.88
C ILE A 17 28.73 8.00 9.82
N LYS A 18 29.83 8.61 10.28
CA LYS A 18 29.81 9.84 11.06
C LYS A 18 29.47 11.02 10.14
N SER A 19 28.44 11.76 10.53
CA SER A 19 27.86 12.88 9.80
C SER A 19 28.71 14.15 9.93
N GLU A 20 29.22 14.66 8.81
CA GLU A 20 29.70 16.04 8.66
C GLU A 20 29.14 16.64 7.36
N LYS A 21 28.26 17.64 7.52
CA LYS A 21 27.85 18.66 6.55
C LYS A 21 27.55 18.23 5.10
N GLY A 22 26.25 18.27 4.81
CA GLY A 22 25.76 18.95 3.60
C GLY A 22 25.37 18.04 2.44
N ARG A 23 24.10 18.19 2.06
CA ARG A 23 23.39 17.67 0.87
C ARG A 23 22.67 16.33 1.07
N GLU A 24 21.45 16.50 1.58
CA GLU A 24 20.21 15.85 1.18
C GLU A 24 20.31 14.79 0.07
N LEU A 25 20.10 13.54 0.49
CA LEU A 25 19.49 12.49 -0.31
C LEU A 25 18.44 11.86 0.62
N ILE A 26 17.25 12.45 0.68
CA ILE A 26 16.08 11.82 1.27
C ILE A 26 15.65 10.75 0.27
N MET A 27 16.35 9.62 0.28
CA MET A 27 15.79 8.38 -0.22
C MET A 27 14.84 7.92 0.85
N THR A 28 13.59 8.40 0.78
CA THR A 28 12.50 7.77 1.51
C THR A 28 12.49 6.34 1.00
N GLU A 29 13.06 5.42 1.77
CA GLU A 29 12.69 4.02 1.69
C GLU A 29 11.19 3.99 2.00
N ASP A 30 10.40 4.15 0.94
CA ASP A 30 9.07 3.57 0.86
C ASP A 30 9.29 2.09 1.10
N VAL A 31 9.24 1.73 2.37
CA VAL A 31 8.98 0.39 2.83
C VAL A 31 7.58 0.11 2.32
N ILE A 32 7.49 -0.27 1.04
CA ILE A 32 6.46 -1.19 0.59
C ILE A 32 6.73 -2.44 1.42
N LYS A 33 6.12 -2.45 2.61
CA LYS A 33 5.81 -3.68 3.31
C LYS A 33 4.97 -4.44 2.29
N GLU A 34 5.62 -5.33 1.57
CA GLU A 34 4.97 -6.55 1.10
C GLU A 34 4.41 -7.20 2.36
N GLU A 35 3.20 -6.77 2.73
CA GLU A 35 2.37 -7.50 3.66
C GLU A 35 2.20 -8.86 3.03
N GLN A 36 2.93 -9.79 3.64
CA GLN A 36 2.87 -11.22 3.46
C GLN A 36 1.51 -11.60 2.92
N ALA A 37 1.51 -12.18 1.72
CA ALA A 37 0.38 -12.81 1.07
C ALA A 37 -0.20 -13.90 1.98
N ASN A 38 -0.94 -13.48 3.00
CA ASN A 38 -1.99 -14.28 3.59
C ASN A 38 -3.13 -14.20 2.58
N SER A 39 -3.10 -15.10 1.60
CA SER A 39 -4.15 -15.30 0.61
C SER A 39 -5.42 -15.81 1.28
N LYS A 40 -5.93 -15.10 2.29
CA LYS A 40 -7.33 -15.14 2.62
C LYS A 40 -8.04 -14.69 1.35
N LYS A 41 -9.02 -15.47 0.90
CA LYS A 41 -9.98 -15.00 -0.11
C LYS A 41 -10.66 -13.75 0.46
N VAL A 42 -10.10 -12.57 0.19
CA VAL A 42 -10.71 -11.29 0.52
C VAL A 42 -11.89 -11.16 -0.44
N SER A 43 -13.09 -10.96 0.11
CA SER A 43 -14.26 -10.76 -0.75
C SER A 43 -14.09 -9.47 -1.55
N TRP A 44 -14.71 -9.41 -2.72
CA TRP A 44 -14.70 -8.22 -3.56
C TRP A 44 -15.09 -6.96 -2.78
N GLU A 45 -16.12 -7.06 -1.93
CA GLU A 45 -16.60 -5.94 -1.12
C GLU A 45 -15.58 -5.50 -0.06
N ALA A 46 -14.85 -6.45 0.53
CA ALA A 46 -13.82 -6.16 1.50
C ALA A 46 -12.64 -5.44 0.83
N PHE A 47 -12.22 -5.91 -0.35
CA PHE A 47 -11.20 -5.25 -1.16
C PHE A 47 -11.56 -3.79 -1.49
N VAL A 48 -12.80 -3.54 -1.93
CA VAL A 48 -13.25 -2.18 -2.25
C VAL A 48 -13.29 -1.29 -0.99
N LYS A 49 -13.73 -1.82 0.15
CA LYS A 49 -13.86 -1.04 1.39
C LYS A 49 -12.56 -0.83 2.17
N GLN A 50 -11.55 -1.66 1.93
CA GLN A 50 -10.26 -1.58 2.63
C GLN A 50 -9.16 -1.17 1.67
N ASP A 51 -8.71 -2.06 0.80
CA ASP A 51 -7.52 -1.84 -0.03
C ASP A 51 -7.69 -0.64 -0.96
N ALA A 52 -8.80 -0.59 -1.68
CA ALA A 52 -9.09 0.50 -2.60
C ALA A 52 -9.30 1.84 -1.88
N LEU A 53 -9.99 1.82 -0.73
CA LEU A 53 -10.21 3.02 0.06
C LEU A 53 -8.89 3.54 0.65
N ASN A 54 -8.06 2.64 1.18
CA ASN A 54 -6.74 2.95 1.72
C ASN A 54 -5.84 3.55 0.64
N PHE A 55 -5.83 2.97 -0.56
CA PHE A 55 -5.13 3.52 -1.71
C PHE A 55 -5.60 4.94 -2.04
N MET A 56 -6.92 5.16 -2.04
CA MET A 56 -7.49 6.47 -2.30
C MET A 56 -7.08 7.52 -1.26
N MET A 57 -7.01 7.13 0.02
CA MET A 57 -6.54 7.98 1.11
C MET A 57 -5.04 8.28 1.00
N ALA A 58 -4.21 7.27 0.73
CA ALA A 58 -2.75 7.39 0.64
C ALA A 58 -2.31 8.32 -0.51
N HIS A 59 -3.03 8.30 -1.63
CA HIS A 59 -2.74 9.15 -2.80
C HIS A 59 -3.62 10.40 -2.89
N ASN A 60 -4.41 10.69 -1.86
CA ASN A 60 -5.31 11.86 -1.77
C ASN A 60 -6.21 12.02 -3.01
N LEU A 61 -6.74 10.91 -3.51
CA LEU A 61 -7.61 10.89 -4.69
C LEU A 61 -9.03 11.36 -4.34
N GLN A 62 -9.70 12.00 -5.30
CA GLN A 62 -11.08 12.49 -5.14
C GLN A 62 -12.13 11.45 -5.52
N ALA A 63 -11.83 10.57 -6.48
CA ALA A 63 -12.68 9.45 -6.84
C ALA A 63 -11.86 8.32 -7.47
N ILE A 64 -12.33 7.09 -7.32
CA ILE A 64 -11.84 5.92 -8.03
C ILE A 64 -13.01 5.03 -8.44
N THR A 65 -12.87 4.39 -9.60
CA THR A 65 -13.79 3.37 -10.11
C THR A 65 -12.99 2.12 -10.40
N ILE A 66 -13.49 0.98 -9.95
CA ILE A 66 -12.82 -0.32 -9.97
C ILE A 66 -13.80 -1.32 -10.56
N ASP A 67 -13.31 -2.14 -11.49
CA ASP A 67 -14.09 -3.14 -12.19
C ASP A 67 -13.34 -4.47 -12.09
N ASP A 68 -14.04 -5.54 -11.70
CA ASP A 68 -13.45 -6.89 -11.61
C ASP A 68 -13.46 -7.64 -12.96
N GLY A 69 -14.09 -7.07 -14.00
CA GLY A 69 -14.26 -7.69 -15.31
C GLY A 69 -15.29 -8.82 -15.36
N GLY A 70 -15.84 -9.23 -14.20
CA GLY A 70 -16.89 -10.23 -14.03
C GLY A 70 -18.27 -9.63 -13.80
N GLY A 71 -18.42 -8.30 -13.95
CA GLY A 71 -19.67 -7.58 -13.78
C GLY A 71 -19.84 -6.94 -12.40
N LYS A 72 -18.81 -6.99 -11.53
CA LYS A 72 -18.81 -6.28 -10.25
C LYS A 72 -18.00 -4.99 -10.37
N LYS A 73 -18.60 -3.92 -9.88
CA LYS A 73 -18.06 -2.56 -9.94
C LYS A 73 -18.06 -1.92 -8.57
N GLY A 74 -16.94 -1.30 -8.20
CA GLY A 74 -16.79 -0.48 -7.02
C GLY A 74 -16.55 0.98 -7.42
N VAL A 75 -17.27 1.90 -6.80
CA VAL A 75 -17.07 3.35 -6.99
C VAL A 75 -16.87 3.98 -5.63
N ILE A 76 -15.74 4.64 -5.44
CA ILE A 76 -15.44 5.38 -4.22
C ILE A 76 -15.28 6.85 -4.58
N LYS A 77 -15.97 7.74 -3.85
CA LYS A 77 -15.91 9.18 -4.05
C LYS A 77 -15.71 9.89 -2.72
N ARG A 78 -14.83 10.88 -2.71
CA ARG A 78 -14.70 11.81 -1.59
C ARG A 78 -15.81 12.84 -1.70
N THR A 79 -16.50 13.04 -0.59
CA THR A 79 -17.55 14.05 -0.46
C THR A 79 -16.93 15.40 -0.15
N SER A 80 -17.69 16.48 -0.34
CA SER A 80 -17.27 17.84 0.00
C SER A 80 -16.98 18.04 1.49
N LYS A 81 -17.49 17.16 2.36
CA LYS A 81 -17.22 17.17 3.81
C LYS A 81 -15.91 16.48 4.19
N GLY A 82 -15.26 15.81 3.24
CA GLY A 82 -14.04 15.03 3.46
C GLY A 82 -14.29 13.54 3.72
N ASP A 83 -15.54 13.12 3.93
CA ASP A 83 -15.94 11.71 4.08
C ASP A 83 -15.89 10.96 2.76
N PHE A 84 -15.82 9.62 2.80
CA PHE A 84 -15.84 8.76 1.61
C PHE A 84 -17.19 8.05 1.45
N SER A 85 -17.74 8.10 0.23
CA SER A 85 -18.89 7.32 -0.19
C SER A 85 -18.43 6.14 -1.03
N VAL A 86 -18.82 4.92 -0.63
CA VAL A 86 -18.52 3.67 -1.33
C VAL A 86 -19.81 3.10 -1.90
N GLN A 87 -19.84 2.84 -3.20
CA GLN A 87 -20.91 2.14 -3.89
C GLN A 87 -20.37 0.87 -4.52
N ILE A 88 -21.05 -0.25 -4.31
CA ILE A 88 -20.70 -1.54 -4.89
C ILE A 88 -21.92 -2.02 -5.66
N THR A 89 -21.71 -2.40 -6.92
CA THR A 89 -22.73 -2.93 -7.81
C THR A 89 -22.24 -4.27 -8.33
N SER A 90 -23.08 -5.30 -8.26
CA SER A 90 -22.79 -6.61 -8.83
C SER A 90 -23.90 -6.94 -9.82
N ASN A 91 -23.55 -7.06 -11.09
CA ASN A 91 -24.46 -7.49 -12.14
C ASN A 91 -24.00 -8.87 -12.61
N GLU A 92 -24.36 -9.89 -11.83
CA GLU A 92 -24.10 -11.28 -12.24
C GLU A 92 -25.02 -11.59 -13.43
N ILE A 93 -24.41 -11.78 -14.61
CA ILE A 93 -25.14 -12.28 -15.78
C ILE A 93 -25.35 -13.77 -15.51
N LEU A 94 -26.57 -14.12 -15.07
CA LEU A 94 -27.03 -15.50 -14.89
C LEU A 94 -27.23 -16.21 -16.22
#